data_AF-A0A249SYE6-F1
#
_entry.id   AF-A0A249SYE6-F1
#
_cell.length_a   1.000
_cell.length_b   1.000
_cell.length_c   1.000
_cell.angle_alpha   90.00
_cell.angle_beta   90.00
_cell.angle_gamma   90.00
#
_symmetry.space_group_name_H-M   'P 1'
#
loop_
_entity.id
_entity.type
_entity.pdbx_description
1 polymer ?
#
loop_
_entity_poly.entity_id
_entity_poly.type
_entity_poly.pdbx_seq_one_letter_code
_entity_poly.pdbx_strand_id
1 'polypeptide(L)'
;MYNIAWLREKVGTTTALDYQYFWGHIPASADKVDQSGLSQWYESPFIVNGRTYPTAEHWMMAHKALLFNDRDAYGKIMAAATPGEAKAIGREVKNFSAEIWEENAYELVIAGNIHKFNQHPSLSDFLLNTGDSVLVEASPTDTIWGIGLAKDNPDSANVSKWKGSNLLGFALMEARDFLRDFGGFEALNIPADLEMPWDAHPDIPPMDIFWRMGAGESIIDRIAAFYSQLDSRQQVIFQLTHPPLGEWLDFYADEEEHIV
;
A
#
# COMPACT_ATOMS: atom_id res chain seq x y z
N MET A 1 11.97 -9.80 -2.67
CA MET A 1 10.52 -9.89 -2.51
C MET A 1 10.19 -10.95 -1.48
N TYR A 2 9.58 -10.54 -0.36
CA TYR A 2 9.17 -11.42 0.72
C TYR A 2 7.89 -12.17 0.36
N ASN A 3 7.88 -13.49 0.58
CA ASN A 3 6.68 -14.31 0.46
C ASN A 3 6.83 -15.62 1.25
N ILE A 4 5.79 -16.44 1.26
CA ILE A 4 5.79 -17.69 2.03
C ILE A 4 6.82 -18.72 1.51
N ALA A 5 7.12 -18.71 0.20
CA ALA A 5 8.12 -19.60 -0.38
C ALA A 5 9.54 -19.21 0.08
N TRP A 6 9.86 -17.91 0.02
CA TRP A 6 11.08 -17.33 0.57
C TRP A 6 11.26 -17.68 2.05
N LEU A 7 10.20 -17.53 2.85
CA LEU A 7 10.28 -17.81 4.28
C LEU A 7 10.53 -19.30 4.55
N ARG A 8 9.87 -20.20 3.81
CA ARG A 8 10.09 -21.65 3.92
C ARG A 8 11.51 -22.04 3.53
N GLU A 9 12.07 -21.43 2.50
CA GLU A 9 13.47 -21.63 2.11
C GLU A 9 14.41 -21.18 3.24
N LYS A 10 14.20 -20.00 3.82
CA LYS A 10 15.00 -19.47 4.93
C LYS A 10 14.94 -20.37 6.17
N VAL A 11 13.77 -20.87 6.53
CA VAL A 11 13.60 -21.84 7.64
C VAL A 11 14.37 -23.14 7.37
N GLY A 12 14.50 -23.56 6.11
CA GLY A 12 15.29 -24.71 5.71
C GLY A 12 16.81 -24.50 5.83
N THR A 13 17.27 -23.26 5.97
CA THR A 13 18.68 -22.94 6.23
C THR A 13 18.98 -23.01 7.73
N THR A 14 20.25 -23.20 8.12
CA THR A 14 20.67 -23.24 9.54
C THR A 14 20.62 -21.87 10.26
N THR A 15 19.95 -20.87 9.68
CA THR A 15 19.80 -19.54 10.25
C THR A 15 18.58 -19.50 11.16
N ALA A 16 18.78 -19.18 12.44
CA ALA A 16 17.66 -18.92 13.34
C ALA A 16 16.95 -17.63 12.92
N LEU A 17 15.66 -17.70 12.64
CA LEU A 17 14.82 -16.55 12.34
C LEU A 17 14.13 -16.06 13.61
N ASP A 18 14.11 -14.75 13.81
CA ASP A 18 13.30 -14.11 14.84
C ASP A 18 11.93 -13.72 14.28
N TYR A 19 10.88 -13.87 15.08
CA TYR A 19 9.50 -13.61 14.69
C TYR A 19 8.89 -12.56 15.60
N GLN A 20 8.45 -11.45 15.00
CA GLN A 20 7.68 -10.43 15.69
C GLN A 20 6.20 -10.55 15.31
N TYR A 21 5.47 -11.25 16.17
CA TYR A 21 4.03 -11.41 16.04
C TYR A 21 3.28 -10.13 16.40
N PHE A 22 2.25 -9.80 15.64
CA PHE A 22 1.30 -8.74 15.96
C PHE A 22 -0.12 -9.16 15.59
N TRP A 23 -1.09 -8.69 16.37
CA TRP A 23 -2.52 -8.83 16.10
C TRP A 23 -3.30 -7.85 16.99
N GLY A 24 -4.34 -7.23 16.45
CA GLY A 24 -5.05 -6.14 17.11
C GLY A 24 -4.42 -4.77 16.84
N HIS A 25 -5.20 -3.72 17.12
CA HIS A 25 -4.86 -2.32 16.79
C HIS A 25 -5.00 -1.36 17.97
N ILE A 26 -5.32 -1.87 19.17
CA ILE A 26 -5.45 -1.07 20.38
C ILE A 26 -4.09 -1.10 21.09
N PRO A 27 -3.43 0.06 21.28
CA PRO A 27 -2.17 0.12 22.00
C PRO A 27 -2.37 -0.17 23.50
N ALA A 28 -1.39 -0.79 24.12
CA ALA A 28 -1.40 -1.04 25.57
C ALA A 28 -1.30 0.25 26.40
N SER A 29 -0.75 1.32 25.81
CA SER A 29 -0.62 2.64 26.41
C SER A 29 -0.71 3.72 25.32
N ALA A 30 -1.40 4.82 25.59
CA ALA A 30 -1.53 5.92 24.64
C ALA A 30 -0.20 6.61 24.31
N ASP A 31 0.79 6.53 25.22
CA ASP A 31 2.05 7.27 25.11
C ASP A 31 3.18 6.44 24.48
N LYS A 32 2.92 5.18 24.12
CA LYS A 32 3.97 4.27 23.61
C LYS A 32 3.49 3.50 22.40
N VAL A 33 4.31 3.49 21.36
CA VAL A 33 4.14 2.62 20.21
C VAL A 33 4.45 1.17 20.62
N ASP A 34 3.59 0.26 20.22
CA ASP A 34 3.76 -1.18 20.38
C ASP A 34 3.36 -1.92 19.09
N GLN A 35 3.27 -3.25 19.17
CA GLN A 35 2.93 -4.11 18.03
C GLN A 35 1.59 -3.76 17.36
N SER A 36 0.66 -3.11 18.07
CA SER A 36 -0.60 -2.64 17.48
C SER A 36 -0.38 -1.63 16.35
N GLY A 37 0.72 -0.87 16.39
CA GLY A 37 1.13 0.08 15.35
C GLY A 37 1.39 -0.57 13.99
N LEU A 38 1.61 -1.88 13.94
CA LEU A 38 1.76 -2.64 12.69
C LEU A 38 0.42 -2.96 12.01
N SER A 39 -0.71 -2.84 12.72
CA SER A 39 -2.02 -3.13 12.16
C SER A 39 -2.47 -2.07 11.14
N GLN A 40 -3.16 -2.53 10.08
CA GLN A 40 -3.86 -1.65 9.12
C GLN A 40 -4.99 -0.83 9.78
N TRP A 41 -5.46 -1.26 10.95
CA TRP A 41 -6.56 -0.63 11.69
C TRP A 41 -6.08 0.36 12.74
N TYR A 42 -4.77 0.49 12.94
CA TYR A 42 -4.21 1.46 13.87
C TYR A 42 -4.46 2.89 13.37
N GLU A 43 -5.06 3.72 14.22
CA GLU A 43 -5.37 5.13 13.92
C GLU A 43 -4.09 5.95 13.81
N SER A 44 -3.66 6.17 12.58
CA SER A 44 -2.44 6.90 12.22
C SER A 44 -2.68 7.65 10.93
N PRO A 45 -3.45 8.77 10.98
CA PRO A 45 -3.87 9.45 9.77
C PRO A 45 -2.68 9.93 8.95
N PHE A 46 -2.73 9.73 7.63
CA PHE A 46 -1.70 10.19 6.71
C PHE A 46 -2.31 10.80 5.46
N ILE A 47 -1.58 11.71 4.82
CA ILE A 47 -2.06 12.50 3.69
C ILE A 47 -1.32 12.09 2.42
N VAL A 48 -2.06 11.83 1.34
CA VAL A 48 -1.51 11.57 0.00
C VAL A 48 -2.35 12.34 -1.02
N ASN A 49 -1.72 13.11 -1.89
CA ASN A 49 -2.36 14.00 -2.87
C ASN A 49 -3.50 14.85 -2.27
N GLY A 50 -3.24 15.45 -1.11
CA GLY A 50 -4.22 16.29 -0.40
C GLY A 50 -5.39 15.52 0.24
N ARG A 51 -5.41 14.19 0.17
CA ARG A 51 -6.45 13.34 0.76
C ARG A 51 -5.95 12.72 2.04
N THR A 52 -6.74 12.85 3.11
CA THR A 52 -6.43 12.25 4.42
C THR A 52 -7.04 10.85 4.50
N TYR A 53 -6.22 9.86 4.83
CA TYR A 53 -6.64 8.50 5.11
C TYR A 53 -6.53 8.26 6.62
N PRO A 54 -7.64 8.01 7.34
CA PRO A 54 -7.58 7.81 8.80
C PRO A 54 -6.73 6.61 9.24
N THR A 55 -6.73 5.56 8.43
CA THR A 55 -5.93 4.34 8.64
C THR A 55 -5.46 3.77 7.31
N ALA A 56 -4.48 2.86 7.36
CA ALA A 56 -4.02 2.17 6.16
C ALA A 56 -5.09 1.21 5.58
N GLU A 57 -6.06 0.75 6.38
CA GLU A 57 -7.27 0.06 5.87
C GLU A 57 -8.12 0.99 4.98
N HIS A 58 -8.29 2.27 5.34
CA HIS A 58 -9.01 3.23 4.48
C HIS A 58 -8.30 3.39 3.15
N TRP A 59 -6.96 3.51 3.17
CA TRP A 59 -6.15 3.55 1.95
C TRP A 59 -6.37 2.32 1.08
N MET A 60 -6.23 1.13 1.66
CA MET A 60 -6.37 -0.14 0.94
C MET A 60 -7.75 -0.29 0.31
N MET A 61 -8.83 -0.01 1.05
CA MET A 61 -10.20 -0.14 0.54
C MET A 61 -10.54 0.97 -0.48
N ALA A 62 -10.02 2.19 -0.29
CA ALA A 62 -10.19 3.27 -1.25
C ALA A 62 -9.52 2.94 -2.58
N HIS A 63 -8.28 2.45 -2.56
CA HIS A 63 -7.57 2.06 -3.78
C HIS A 63 -8.18 0.82 -4.44
N LYS A 64 -8.76 -0.10 -3.65
CA LYS A 64 -9.59 -1.17 -4.20
C LYS A 64 -10.77 -0.61 -5.01
N ALA A 65 -11.51 0.35 -4.45
CA ALA A 65 -12.64 0.95 -5.15
C ALA A 65 -12.18 1.68 -6.44
N LEU A 66 -11.06 2.39 -6.38
CA LEU A 66 -10.46 3.07 -7.53
C LEU A 66 -10.02 2.08 -8.63
N LEU A 67 -9.38 0.98 -8.26
CA LEU A 67 -8.91 -0.07 -9.19
C LEU A 67 -10.05 -0.67 -10.02
N PHE A 68 -11.26 -0.76 -9.43
CA PHE A 68 -12.46 -1.28 -10.10
C PHE A 68 -13.42 -0.18 -10.60
N ASN A 69 -12.93 1.06 -10.67
CA ASN A 69 -13.67 2.25 -11.09
C ASN A 69 -15.00 2.49 -10.33
N ASP A 70 -15.09 2.08 -9.07
CA ASP A 70 -16.25 2.31 -8.20
C ASP A 70 -16.09 3.60 -7.39
N ARG A 71 -16.28 4.73 -8.05
CA ARG A 71 -16.14 6.07 -7.44
C ARG A 71 -17.15 6.34 -6.33
N ASP A 72 -18.32 5.69 -6.37
CA ASP A 72 -19.32 5.76 -5.29
C ASP A 72 -18.79 5.09 -4.02
N ALA A 73 -18.25 3.86 -4.14
CA ALA A 73 -17.65 3.16 -3.01
C ALA A 73 -16.44 3.93 -2.47
N TYR A 74 -15.59 4.47 -3.36
CA TYR A 74 -14.47 5.32 -2.97
C TYR A 74 -14.93 6.51 -2.09
N GLY A 75 -15.94 7.27 -2.53
CA GLY A 75 -16.47 8.39 -1.76
C GLY A 75 -17.00 7.98 -0.38
N LYS A 76 -17.70 6.84 -0.30
CA LYS A 76 -18.19 6.29 0.98
C LYS A 76 -17.05 5.84 1.89
N ILE A 77 -16.01 5.21 1.35
CA ILE A 77 -14.82 4.77 2.11
C ILE A 77 -14.08 5.97 2.68
N MET A 78 -13.88 7.03 1.88
CA MET A 78 -13.22 8.26 2.34
C MET A 78 -14.02 8.99 3.43
N ALA A 79 -15.33 8.76 3.49
CA ALA A 79 -16.22 9.32 4.51
C ALA A 79 -16.46 8.39 5.72
N ALA A 80 -15.93 7.16 5.70
CA ALA A 80 -16.11 6.19 6.77
C ALA A 80 -15.41 6.67 8.05
N ALA A 81 -16.05 6.45 9.21
CA ALA A 81 -15.52 6.91 10.49
C ALA A 81 -14.54 5.89 11.10
N THR A 82 -14.66 4.62 10.71
CA THR A 82 -13.87 3.52 11.29
C THR A 82 -13.29 2.61 10.22
N PRO A 83 -12.13 1.96 10.48
CA PRO A 83 -11.57 0.97 9.55
C PRO A 83 -12.54 -0.20 9.28
N GLY A 84 -13.39 -0.55 10.25
CA GLY A 84 -14.42 -1.57 10.08
C GLY A 84 -15.48 -1.19 9.05
N GLU A 85 -15.93 0.07 9.05
CA GLU A 85 -16.86 0.60 8.05
C GLU A 85 -16.21 0.66 6.66
N ALA A 86 -14.97 1.16 6.57
CA ALA A 86 -14.21 1.18 5.32
C ALA A 86 -14.07 -0.23 4.72
N LYS A 87 -13.73 -1.22 5.55
CA LYS A 87 -13.65 -2.63 5.14
C LYS A 87 -14.99 -3.21 4.70
N ALA A 88 -16.08 -2.86 5.39
CA ALA A 88 -17.41 -3.31 5.02
C ALA A 88 -17.79 -2.80 3.61
N ILE A 89 -17.56 -1.52 3.33
CA ILE A 89 -17.81 -0.93 2.02
C ILE A 89 -16.87 -1.54 0.97
N GLY A 90 -15.59 -1.74 1.30
CA GLY A 90 -14.61 -2.36 0.40
C GLY A 90 -14.92 -3.81 -0.01
N ARG A 91 -15.79 -4.50 0.73
CA ARG A 91 -16.33 -5.83 0.35
C ARG A 91 -17.44 -5.74 -0.70
N GLU A 92 -18.06 -4.58 -0.84
CA GLU A 92 -19.20 -4.32 -1.74
C GLU A 92 -18.80 -3.56 -3.02
N VAL A 93 -17.49 -3.37 -3.24
CA VAL A 93 -16.96 -2.72 -4.45
C VAL A 93 -17.46 -3.42 -5.71
N LYS A 94 -18.07 -2.65 -6.61
CA LYS A 94 -18.58 -3.11 -7.90
C LYS A 94 -17.42 -3.50 -8.83
N ASN A 95 -17.72 -4.31 -9.85
CA ASN A 95 -16.76 -4.75 -10.88
C ASN A 95 -15.53 -5.49 -10.33
N PHE A 96 -15.60 -5.99 -9.09
CA PHE A 96 -14.49 -6.68 -8.45
C PHE A 96 -14.06 -7.93 -9.22
N SER A 97 -12.76 -8.01 -9.51
CA SER A 97 -12.08 -9.21 -9.98
C SER A 97 -11.05 -9.64 -8.94
N ALA A 98 -11.13 -10.89 -8.49
CA ALA A 98 -10.17 -11.44 -7.53
C ALA A 98 -8.75 -11.51 -8.12
N GLU A 99 -8.63 -11.86 -9.40
CA GLU A 99 -7.36 -11.95 -10.12
C GLU A 99 -6.65 -10.59 -10.15
N ILE A 100 -7.32 -9.56 -10.67
CA ILE A 100 -6.78 -8.19 -10.71
C ILE A 100 -6.45 -7.70 -9.30
N TRP A 101 -7.28 -8.03 -8.31
CA TRP A 101 -7.00 -7.65 -6.93
C TRP A 101 -5.76 -8.33 -6.36
N GLU A 102 -5.60 -9.64 -6.58
CA GLU A 102 -4.45 -10.41 -6.11
C GLU A 102 -3.13 -9.93 -6.73
N GLU A 103 -3.17 -9.48 -7.98
CA GLU A 103 -2.01 -8.90 -8.69
C GLU A 103 -1.60 -7.52 -8.15
N ASN A 104 -2.56 -6.72 -7.69
CA ASN A 104 -2.32 -5.30 -7.39
C ASN A 104 -2.32 -4.96 -5.88
N ALA A 105 -3.05 -5.72 -5.06
CA ALA A 105 -3.29 -5.37 -3.67
C ALA A 105 -2.01 -5.30 -2.83
N TYR A 106 -1.02 -6.14 -3.15
CA TYR A 106 0.22 -6.22 -2.39
C TYR A 106 1.00 -4.91 -2.46
N GLU A 107 1.24 -4.38 -3.67
CA GLU A 107 1.92 -3.10 -3.89
C GLU A 107 1.16 -1.93 -3.29
N LEU A 108 -0.18 -1.92 -3.41
CA LEU A 108 -1.03 -0.91 -2.78
C LEU A 108 -0.89 -0.89 -1.25
N VAL A 109 -0.81 -2.07 -0.61
CA VAL A 109 -0.63 -2.18 0.84
C VAL A 109 0.79 -1.79 1.25
N ILE A 110 1.82 -2.08 0.45
CA ILE A 110 3.17 -1.57 0.68
C ILE A 110 3.17 -0.04 0.66
N ALA A 111 2.63 0.57 -0.41
CA ALA A 111 2.58 2.03 -0.56
C ALA A 111 1.83 2.71 0.60
N GLY A 112 0.69 2.14 1.02
CA GLY A 112 -0.07 2.67 2.17
C GLY A 112 0.71 2.59 3.48
N ASN A 113 1.47 1.51 3.70
CA ASN A 113 2.35 1.41 4.85
C ASN A 113 3.53 2.39 4.76
N ILE A 114 4.16 2.55 3.59
CA ILE A 114 5.22 3.55 3.40
C ILE A 114 4.71 4.94 3.80
N HIS A 115 3.55 5.37 3.30
CA HIS A 115 2.97 6.68 3.65
C HIS A 115 2.66 6.80 5.14
N LYS A 116 2.05 5.78 5.75
CA LYS A 116 1.77 5.73 7.18
C LYS A 116 3.04 5.88 8.01
N PHE A 117 4.04 5.05 7.78
CA PHE A 117 5.26 5.06 8.59
C PHE A 117 6.12 6.29 8.31
N ASN A 118 6.17 6.78 7.07
CA ASN A 118 6.89 8.01 6.71
C ASN A 118 6.37 9.26 7.46
N GLN A 119 5.05 9.36 7.65
CA GLN A 119 4.42 10.54 8.28
C GLN A 119 4.33 10.44 9.81
N HIS A 120 4.73 9.31 10.40
CA HIS A 120 4.66 9.05 11.84
C HIS A 120 6.02 8.58 12.37
N PRO A 121 6.93 9.51 12.75
CA PRO A 121 8.31 9.17 13.12
C PRO A 121 8.44 8.10 14.21
N SER A 122 7.59 8.13 15.24
CA SER A 122 7.61 7.12 16.31
C SER A 122 7.19 5.72 15.83
N LEU A 123 6.27 5.64 14.86
CA LEU A 123 5.91 4.39 14.20
C LEU A 123 7.04 3.92 13.28
N SER A 124 7.66 4.84 12.54
CA SER A 124 8.80 4.55 11.67
C SER A 124 9.97 3.96 12.46
N ASP A 125 10.33 4.61 13.57
CA ASP A 125 11.36 4.13 14.50
C ASP A 125 11.02 2.73 15.01
N PHE A 126 9.76 2.49 15.40
CA PHE A 126 9.33 1.16 15.83
C PHE A 126 9.50 0.10 14.73
N LEU A 127 9.07 0.41 13.50
CA LEU A 127 9.17 -0.49 12.35
C LEU A 127 10.64 -0.80 12.02
N LEU A 128 11.49 0.22 11.96
CA LEU A 128 12.93 0.06 11.69
C LEU A 128 13.62 -0.74 12.80
N ASN A 129 13.23 -0.54 14.06
CA ASN A 129 13.77 -1.28 15.21
C ASN A 129 13.34 -2.75 15.27
N THR A 130 12.41 -3.19 14.42
CA THR A 130 12.15 -4.63 14.23
C THR A 130 13.31 -5.35 13.55
N GLY A 131 14.30 -4.61 13.03
CA GLY A 131 15.54 -5.16 12.49
C GLY A 131 15.26 -6.13 11.34
N ASP A 132 15.78 -7.34 11.46
CA ASP A 132 15.61 -8.41 10.46
C ASP A 132 14.53 -9.42 10.83
N SER A 133 13.77 -9.16 11.91
CA SER A 133 12.71 -10.06 12.36
C SER A 133 11.61 -10.16 11.30
N VAL A 134 11.08 -11.38 11.14
CA VAL A 134 9.92 -11.64 10.28
C VAL A 134 8.69 -11.12 11.02
N LEU A 135 7.98 -10.16 10.40
CA LEU A 135 6.74 -9.64 10.95
C LEU A 135 5.61 -10.61 10.64
N VAL A 136 4.85 -11.00 11.67
CA VAL A 136 3.82 -12.05 11.54
C VAL A 136 2.47 -11.53 12.01
N GLU A 137 1.54 -11.35 11.07
CA GLU A 137 0.15 -11.05 11.39
C GLU A 137 -0.53 -12.32 11.94
N ALA A 138 -0.58 -12.44 13.25
CA ALA A 138 -1.09 -13.59 14.00
C ALA A 138 -2.63 -13.56 14.14
N SER A 139 -3.30 -13.23 13.03
CA SER A 139 -4.77 -13.22 12.96
C SER A 139 -5.29 -14.66 12.85
N PRO A 140 -6.17 -15.12 13.76
CA PRO A 140 -6.70 -16.48 13.74
C PRO A 140 -7.70 -16.73 12.60
N THR A 141 -8.22 -15.66 11.98
CA THR A 141 -9.28 -15.75 10.96
C THR A 141 -8.84 -15.27 9.60
N ASP A 142 -7.72 -14.55 9.49
CA ASP A 142 -7.22 -14.04 8.22
C ASP A 142 -6.17 -15.00 7.64
N THR A 143 -6.49 -15.62 6.50
CA THR A 143 -5.60 -16.55 5.80
C THR A 143 -4.93 -15.93 4.58
N ILE A 144 -5.17 -14.64 4.29
CA ILE A 144 -4.55 -13.95 3.16
C ILE A 144 -3.47 -13.03 3.71
N TRP A 145 -3.86 -12.05 4.51
CA TRP A 145 -2.96 -11.05 5.09
C TRP A 145 -2.28 -11.59 6.36
N GLY A 146 -2.94 -12.49 7.08
CA GLY A 146 -2.43 -13.18 8.26
C GLY A 146 -2.04 -14.64 8.05
N ILE A 147 -1.61 -15.29 9.13
CA ILE A 147 -1.20 -16.71 9.15
C ILE A 147 -2.35 -17.69 9.42
N GLY A 148 -3.56 -17.20 9.71
CA GLY A 148 -4.72 -18.01 10.08
C GLY A 148 -4.57 -18.73 11.43
N LEU A 149 -3.72 -18.23 12.32
CA LEU A 149 -3.41 -18.78 13.65
C LEU A 149 -3.17 -17.63 14.63
N ALA A 150 -3.66 -17.78 15.87
CA ALA A 150 -3.34 -16.86 16.96
C ALA A 150 -1.87 -17.00 17.40
N LYS A 151 -1.31 -15.95 17.98
CA LYS A 151 0.10 -15.91 18.45
C LYS A 151 0.44 -17.02 19.44
N ASP A 152 -0.49 -17.35 20.33
CA ASP A 152 -0.36 -18.37 21.38
C ASP A 152 -0.61 -19.80 20.89
N ASN A 153 -1.00 -19.98 19.63
CA ASN A 153 -1.12 -21.31 19.04
C ASN A 153 0.29 -21.94 18.89
N PRO A 154 0.52 -23.18 19.38
CA PRO A 154 1.83 -23.84 19.24
C PRO A 154 2.34 -23.97 17.79
N ASP A 155 1.42 -23.96 16.82
CA ASP A 155 1.74 -24.07 15.40
C ASP A 155 2.13 -22.71 14.78
N SER A 156 1.97 -21.59 15.49
CA SER A 156 2.31 -20.24 14.99
C SER A 156 3.81 -20.06 14.75
N ALA A 157 4.65 -20.81 15.45
CA ALA A 157 6.10 -20.82 15.25
C ALA A 157 6.55 -21.75 14.11
N ASN A 158 5.63 -22.54 13.55
CA ASN A 158 5.94 -23.48 12.47
C ASN A 158 5.33 -23.00 11.14
N VAL A 159 6.15 -22.38 10.30
CA VAL A 159 5.76 -21.84 8.99
C VAL A 159 5.09 -22.89 8.08
N SER A 160 5.46 -24.18 8.21
CA SER A 160 4.82 -25.26 7.44
C SER A 160 3.37 -25.55 7.85
N LYS A 161 2.96 -25.12 9.05
CA LYS A 161 1.61 -25.31 9.60
C LYS A 161 0.74 -24.07 9.50
N TRP A 162 1.28 -22.95 9.03
CA TRP A 162 0.49 -21.75 8.78
C TRP A 162 -0.61 -22.05 7.77
N LYS A 163 -1.80 -21.51 8.05
CA LYS A 163 -2.99 -21.66 7.21
C LYS A 163 -3.17 -20.48 6.26
N GLY A 164 -2.36 -19.44 6.43
CA GLY A 164 -2.41 -18.23 5.63
C GLY A 164 -1.05 -17.76 5.13
N SER A 165 -1.12 -16.74 4.27
CA SER A 165 0.02 -16.28 3.48
C SER A 165 0.85 -15.18 4.14
N ASN A 166 0.39 -14.60 5.26
CA ASN A 166 1.11 -13.52 5.97
C ASN A 166 1.47 -12.30 5.09
N LEU A 167 0.65 -11.97 4.09
CA LEU A 167 0.97 -10.89 3.15
C LEU A 167 1.19 -9.54 3.86
N LEU A 168 0.50 -9.25 4.95
CA LEU A 168 0.68 -7.97 5.65
C LEU A 168 2.05 -7.90 6.32
N GLY A 169 2.47 -8.99 6.96
CA GLY A 169 3.79 -9.07 7.56
C GLY A 169 4.90 -8.82 6.54
N PHE A 170 4.77 -9.42 5.36
CA PHE A 170 5.72 -9.22 4.26
C PHE A 170 5.67 -7.80 3.68
N ALA A 171 4.48 -7.23 3.47
CA ALA A 171 4.34 -5.86 2.99
C ALA A 171 4.95 -4.82 3.97
N LEU A 172 4.82 -5.05 5.28
CA LEU A 172 5.47 -4.21 6.29
C LEU A 172 7.00 -4.35 6.25
N MET A 173 7.54 -5.53 5.94
CA MET A 173 8.98 -5.73 5.77
C MET A 173 9.50 -5.04 4.51
N GLU A 174 8.77 -5.06 3.39
CA GLU A 174 9.12 -4.28 2.19
C GLU A 174 9.07 -2.77 2.50
N ALA A 175 8.04 -2.29 3.22
CA ALA A 175 7.94 -0.89 3.63
C ALA A 175 9.08 -0.48 4.58
N ARG A 176 9.48 -1.37 5.51
CA ARG A 176 10.64 -1.18 6.39
C ARG A 176 11.92 -1.03 5.59
N ASP A 177 12.14 -1.94 4.64
CA ASP A 177 13.35 -1.94 3.81
C ASP A 177 13.40 -0.68 2.94
N PHE A 178 12.26 -0.29 2.33
CA PHE A 178 12.12 0.97 1.62
C PHE A 178 12.51 2.16 2.50
N LEU A 179 11.93 2.30 3.70
CA LEU A 179 12.20 3.44 4.58
C LEU A 179 13.63 3.45 5.13
N ARG A 180 14.25 2.27 5.32
CA ARG A 180 15.65 2.14 5.74
C ARG A 180 16.60 2.64 4.66
N ASP A 181 16.34 2.28 3.41
CA ASP A 181 17.24 2.57 2.29
C ASP A 181 16.97 3.94 1.68
N PHE A 182 15.69 4.32 1.54
CA PHE A 182 15.24 5.59 0.97
C PHE A 182 15.23 6.73 2.00
N GLY A 183 15.04 6.42 3.29
CA GLY A 183 14.83 7.43 4.34
C GLY A 183 13.45 8.11 4.24
N GLY A 184 13.16 8.97 5.21
CA GLY A 184 11.95 9.78 5.21
C GLY A 184 11.90 10.78 4.04
N PHE A 185 10.69 11.14 3.64
CA PHE A 185 10.45 12.09 2.55
C PHE A 185 9.26 12.99 2.83
N GLU A 186 9.24 14.15 2.20
CA GLU A 186 8.08 15.04 2.16
C GLU A 186 7.36 14.88 0.82
N ALA A 187 6.06 15.15 0.80
CA ALA A 187 5.31 15.18 -0.45
C ALA A 187 5.87 16.26 -1.38
N LEU A 188 5.92 15.95 -2.68
CA LEU A 188 6.34 16.94 -3.68
C LEU A 188 5.31 18.05 -3.79
N ASN A 189 5.78 19.28 -3.97
CA ASN A 189 4.94 20.37 -4.40
C ASN A 189 4.73 20.26 -5.92
N ILE A 190 3.58 19.74 -6.32
CA ILE A 190 3.20 19.61 -7.73
C ILE A 190 2.37 20.82 -8.18
N PRO A 191 2.42 21.22 -9.45
CA PRO A 191 1.52 22.24 -10.00
C PRO A 191 0.06 21.87 -9.77
N ALA A 192 -0.77 22.85 -9.39
CA ALA A 192 -2.18 22.62 -9.06
C ALA A 192 -3.04 22.20 -10.27
N ASP A 193 -2.56 22.45 -11.48
CA ASP A 193 -3.15 22.05 -12.76
C ASP A 193 -2.61 20.71 -13.29
N LEU A 194 -1.74 20.04 -12.52
CA LEU A 194 -1.24 18.72 -12.83
C LEU A 194 -2.21 17.65 -12.34
N GLU A 195 -3.08 17.20 -13.24
CA GLU A 195 -4.05 16.12 -12.96
C GLU A 195 -3.62 14.82 -13.63
N MET A 196 -3.64 13.72 -12.88
CA MET A 196 -3.29 12.41 -13.44
C MET A 196 -4.39 11.90 -14.37
N PRO A 197 -4.06 11.13 -15.42
CA PRO A 197 -5.04 10.70 -16.42
C PRO A 197 -6.22 9.93 -15.83
N TRP A 198 -5.95 9.03 -14.88
CA TRP A 198 -6.95 8.24 -14.16
C TRP A 198 -7.79 9.04 -13.16
N ASP A 199 -7.42 10.29 -12.86
CA ASP A 199 -8.21 11.21 -12.04
C ASP A 199 -9.03 12.18 -12.90
N ALA A 200 -8.42 12.75 -13.95
CA ALA A 200 -9.07 13.71 -14.85
C ALA A 200 -10.12 13.04 -15.75
N HIS A 201 -9.81 11.86 -16.29
CA HIS A 201 -10.63 11.15 -17.25
C HIS A 201 -10.67 9.64 -16.95
N PRO A 202 -11.30 9.24 -15.83
CA PRO A 202 -11.29 7.85 -15.35
C PRO A 202 -11.97 6.85 -16.30
N ASP A 203 -12.85 7.33 -17.17
CA ASP A 203 -13.61 6.51 -18.11
C ASP A 203 -12.97 6.42 -19.51
N ILE A 204 -11.82 7.07 -19.73
CA ILE A 204 -11.10 7.05 -21.00
C ILE A 204 -9.86 6.15 -20.88
N PRO A 205 -9.83 5.00 -21.59
CA PRO A 205 -8.69 4.09 -21.59
C PRO A 205 -7.38 4.75 -22.08
N PRO A 206 -6.20 4.29 -21.63
CA PRO A 206 -4.91 4.85 -22.05
C PRO A 206 -4.67 4.82 -23.56
N MET A 207 -5.24 3.82 -24.26
CA MET A 207 -5.07 3.62 -25.71
C MET A 207 -6.05 4.43 -26.57
N ASP A 208 -6.95 5.20 -25.96
CA ASP A 208 -7.90 6.03 -26.71
C ASP A 208 -7.20 7.17 -27.46
N ILE A 209 -7.72 7.52 -28.65
CA ILE A 209 -7.20 8.61 -29.47
C ILE A 209 -7.25 9.97 -28.75
N PHE A 210 -8.13 10.12 -27.76
CA PHE A 210 -8.21 11.30 -26.89
C PHE A 210 -6.86 11.70 -26.29
N TRP A 211 -6.01 10.74 -25.92
CA TRP A 211 -4.71 10.97 -25.29
C TRP A 211 -3.59 11.28 -26.28
N ARG A 212 -3.75 10.93 -27.57
CA ARG A 212 -2.70 11.04 -28.59
C ARG A 212 -2.96 12.11 -29.65
N MET A 213 -4.23 12.47 -29.87
CA MET A 213 -4.64 13.43 -30.90
C MET A 213 -5.85 14.27 -30.45
N GLY A 214 -6.08 14.36 -29.15
CA GLY A 214 -7.24 15.02 -28.54
C GLY A 214 -6.85 15.99 -27.43
N ALA A 215 -7.84 16.44 -26.64
CA ALA A 215 -7.58 17.38 -25.55
C ALA A 215 -6.71 16.79 -24.42
N GLY A 216 -6.64 15.46 -24.32
CA GLY A 216 -5.84 14.74 -23.32
C GLY A 216 -4.34 14.78 -23.57
N GLU A 217 -3.89 15.02 -24.81
CA GLU A 217 -2.46 15.13 -25.17
C GLU A 217 -1.76 16.17 -24.29
N SER A 218 -2.37 17.34 -24.13
CA SER A 218 -1.81 18.40 -23.29
C SER A 218 -1.66 18.02 -21.81
N ILE A 219 -2.47 17.08 -21.30
CA ILE A 219 -2.35 16.57 -19.92
C ILE A 219 -1.09 15.71 -19.83
N ILE A 220 -0.91 14.77 -20.77
CA ILE A 220 0.26 13.88 -20.82
C ILE A 220 1.54 14.71 -20.97
N ASP A 221 1.55 15.69 -21.88
CA ASP A 221 2.70 16.58 -22.09
C ASP A 221 3.10 17.34 -20.82
N ARG A 222 2.12 17.84 -20.04
CA ARG A 222 2.39 18.55 -18.79
C ARG A 222 2.99 17.63 -17.73
N ILE A 223 2.48 16.40 -17.62
CA ILE A 223 3.03 15.38 -16.71
C ILE A 223 4.45 15.03 -17.13
N ALA A 224 4.68 14.78 -18.41
CA ALA A 224 5.99 14.44 -18.95
C ALA A 224 7.01 15.56 -18.73
N ALA A 225 6.63 16.80 -19.04
CA ALA A 225 7.48 17.98 -18.84
C ALA A 225 7.82 18.23 -17.37
N PHE A 226 6.90 17.94 -16.44
CA PHE A 226 7.16 18.03 -15.00
C PHE A 226 8.04 16.87 -14.52
N TYR A 227 7.68 15.64 -14.88
CA TYR A 227 8.36 14.42 -14.43
C TYR A 227 9.81 14.33 -14.89
N SER A 228 10.12 14.80 -16.10
CA SER A 228 11.49 14.87 -16.65
C SER A 228 12.41 15.88 -15.93
N GLN A 229 11.85 16.81 -15.16
CA GLN A 229 12.62 17.76 -14.34
C GLN A 229 12.94 17.20 -12.94
N LEU A 230 12.28 16.12 -12.53
CA LEU A 230 12.47 15.49 -11.24
C LEU A 230 13.78 14.69 -11.23
N ASP A 231 14.53 14.79 -10.14
CA ASP A 231 15.63 13.84 -9.90
C ASP A 231 15.08 12.44 -9.56
N SER A 232 15.95 11.42 -9.55
CA SER A 232 15.53 10.04 -9.29
C SER A 232 14.83 9.85 -7.95
N ARG A 233 15.17 10.64 -6.92
CA ARG A 233 14.49 10.57 -5.62
C ARG A 233 13.08 11.15 -5.72
N GLN A 234 12.96 12.31 -6.37
CA GLN A 234 11.67 12.97 -6.59
C GLN A 234 10.75 12.11 -7.46
N GLN A 235 11.25 11.46 -8.50
CA GLN A 235 10.46 10.53 -9.32
C GLN A 235 9.83 9.40 -8.49
N VAL A 236 10.59 8.79 -7.58
CA VAL A 236 10.06 7.76 -6.67
C VAL A 236 8.95 8.32 -5.77
N ILE A 237 9.14 9.53 -5.21
CA ILE A 237 8.09 10.19 -4.40
C ILE A 237 6.86 10.48 -5.24
N PHE A 238 7.04 10.93 -6.49
CA PHE A 238 5.95 11.22 -7.42
C PHE A 238 5.11 9.97 -7.70
N GLN A 239 5.75 8.86 -8.05
CA GLN A 239 5.08 7.59 -8.31
C GLN A 239 4.36 7.04 -7.06
N LEU A 240 4.99 7.12 -5.89
CA LEU A 240 4.39 6.69 -4.62
C LEU A 240 3.16 7.50 -4.23
N THR A 241 3.16 8.79 -4.56
CA THR A 241 2.04 9.69 -4.27
C THR A 241 0.95 9.59 -5.33
N HIS A 242 1.30 9.30 -6.58
CA HIS A 242 0.39 9.18 -7.71
C HIS A 242 0.46 7.78 -8.34
N PRO A 243 0.04 6.73 -7.61
CA PRO A 243 0.06 5.38 -8.16
C PRO A 243 -0.94 5.27 -9.31
N PRO A 244 -0.58 4.60 -10.42
CA PRO A 244 -1.50 4.39 -11.53
C PRO A 244 -2.63 3.46 -11.12
N LEU A 245 -3.76 3.55 -11.83
CA LEU A 245 -5.00 2.84 -11.51
C LEU A 245 -5.62 2.20 -12.74
N GLY A 246 -6.24 1.03 -12.57
CA GLY A 246 -7.00 0.36 -13.62
C GLY A 246 -6.14 -0.02 -14.82
N GLU A 247 -6.50 0.46 -16.01
CA GLU A 247 -5.72 0.19 -17.24
C GLU A 247 -4.42 1.01 -17.31
N TRP A 248 -4.19 1.95 -16.40
CA TRP A 248 -3.01 2.82 -16.40
C TRP A 248 -1.80 2.23 -15.67
N LEU A 249 -1.84 0.99 -15.18
CA LEU A 249 -0.80 0.41 -14.31
C LEU A 249 0.62 0.53 -14.86
N ASP A 250 0.78 0.52 -16.19
CA ASP A 250 2.07 0.64 -16.87
C ASP A 250 2.46 2.10 -17.21
N PHE A 251 1.75 3.10 -16.70
CA PHE A 251 1.97 4.51 -17.06
C PHE A 251 3.41 5.00 -16.85
N TYR A 252 4.10 4.47 -15.84
CA TYR A 252 5.51 4.81 -15.56
C TYR A 252 6.52 3.79 -16.13
N ALA A 253 6.05 2.70 -16.74
CA ALA A 253 6.92 1.60 -17.20
C ALA A 253 7.71 1.95 -18.48
N ASP A 254 7.16 2.84 -19.31
CA ASP A 254 7.75 3.21 -20.60
C ASP A 254 8.34 4.63 -20.56
N GLU A 255 9.65 4.71 -20.31
CA GLU A 255 10.42 5.95 -20.51
C GLU A 255 10.48 6.39 -22.00
N GLU A 256 10.05 5.56 -22.96
CA GLU A 256 10.17 5.85 -24.41
C GLU A 256 8.84 6.07 -25.17
N GLU A 257 7.65 5.70 -24.65
CA GLU A 257 6.39 5.84 -25.42
C GLU A 257 5.30 6.73 -24.79
N HIS A 258 5.44 7.12 -23.51
CA HIS A 258 4.40 7.90 -22.82
C HIS A 258 4.88 9.22 -22.18
N ILE A 259 6.20 9.46 -22.08
CA ILE A 259 6.78 10.61 -21.36
C ILE A 259 7.87 11.35 -22.18
N VAL A 260 7.96 11.14 -23.49
CA VAL A 260 8.92 11.86 -24.37
C VAL A 260 8.22 12.46 -25.59
#